data_AF-A0A2G9GIB4-F1
#
_entry.id   AF-A0A2G9GIB4-F1
#
_cell.length_a   1.000
_cell.length_b   1.000
_cell.length_c   1.000
_cell.angle_alpha   90.00
_cell.angle_beta   90.00
_cell.angle_gamma   90.00
#
_symmetry.space_group_name_H-M   'P 1'
#
loop_
_entity.id
_entity.type
_entity.pdbx_description
1 polymer ?
#
loop_
_entity_poly.entity_id
_entity_poly.type
_entity_poly.pdbx_seq_one_letter_code
_entity_poly.pdbx_strand_id
1 'polypeptide(L)'
;MYFVYRKKKYIDCAGMSFRDFMAGKLPCLPGEYPTLNDWENHLTTIFPEVRLKRYLEMRGADGGPWRRLCALPAFWVGLLYDEVSLQNVLDMTADWTPEERQMLRNKVPKSGLKTPFRDGLLKHVAQDVVNLAKDGLERRGFKETGFLNEVREVVNTGKQ
;
A
#
# COMPACT_ATOMS: atom_id res chain seq x y z
N MET A 1 3.57 -21.37 1.86
CA MET A 1 2.26 -21.16 1.19
C MET A 1 1.20 -21.33 2.26
N TYR A 2 -0.04 -20.89 2.03
CA TYR A 2 -1.13 -21.22 2.97
C TYR A 2 -1.88 -22.46 2.52
N PHE A 3 -2.32 -22.49 1.26
CA PHE A 3 -3.10 -23.59 0.76
C PHE A 3 -2.93 -23.77 -0.75
N VAL A 4 -3.38 -24.93 -1.22
CA VAL A 4 -3.79 -25.16 -2.61
C VAL A 4 -5.25 -25.56 -2.63
N TYR A 5 -6.02 -25.02 -3.59
CA TYR A 5 -7.44 -25.35 -3.73
C TYR A 5 -7.62 -26.43 -4.79
N ARG A 6 -8.12 -27.60 -4.40
CA ARG A 6 -8.36 -28.74 -5.30
C ARG A 6 -9.68 -29.40 -4.94
N LYS A 7 -10.45 -29.80 -5.95
CA LYS A 7 -11.70 -30.57 -5.77
C LYS A 7 -12.61 -30.00 -4.66
N LYS A 8 -12.76 -28.67 -4.65
CA LYS A 8 -13.53 -27.89 -3.68
C LYS A 8 -13.03 -27.91 -2.22
N LYS A 9 -11.78 -28.31 -1.99
CA LYS A 9 -11.15 -28.37 -0.67
C LYS A 9 -9.88 -27.52 -0.62
N TYR A 10 -9.64 -26.93 0.54
CA TYR A 10 -8.37 -26.29 0.88
C TYR A 10 -7.41 -27.35 1.43
N ILE A 11 -6.28 -27.52 0.78
CA ILE A 11 -5.20 -28.42 1.20
C ILE A 11 -4.15 -27.56 1.89
N ASP A 12 -3.83 -27.87 3.14
CA ASP A 12 -2.82 -27.14 3.93
C ASP A 12 -1.43 -27.29 3.28
N CYS A 13 -0.77 -26.15 3.07
CA CYS A 13 0.57 -26.04 2.49
C CYS A 13 1.49 -25.15 3.36
N ALA A 14 1.17 -24.98 4.65
CA ALA A 14 1.99 -24.25 5.59
C ALA A 14 3.41 -24.82 5.64
N GLY A 15 4.41 -23.93 5.70
CA GLY A 15 5.84 -24.30 5.66
C GLY A 15 6.38 -24.69 4.27
N MET A 16 5.53 -24.85 3.25
CA MET A 16 5.96 -25.21 1.88
C MET A 16 6.16 -23.98 0.98
N SER A 17 6.88 -24.10 -0.13
CA SER A 17 7.14 -22.99 -1.06
C SER A 17 6.44 -23.15 -2.41
N PHE A 18 6.00 -22.04 -3.02
CA PHE A 18 5.45 -22.07 -4.37
C PHE A 18 6.52 -22.42 -5.42
N ARG A 19 7.80 -22.18 -5.10
CA ARG A 19 8.95 -22.61 -5.91
C ARG A 19 8.99 -24.13 -6.04
N ASP A 20 8.78 -24.86 -4.94
CA ASP A 20 8.72 -26.33 -4.98
C ASP A 20 7.48 -26.81 -5.75
N PHE A 21 6.37 -26.09 -5.64
CA PHE A 21 5.18 -26.40 -6.43
C PHE A 21 5.44 -26.26 -7.94
N MET A 22 6.06 -25.16 -8.38
CA MET A 22 6.48 -24.98 -9.78
C MET A 22 7.41 -26.09 -10.28
N ALA A 23 8.18 -26.72 -9.38
CA ALA A 23 9.06 -27.84 -9.69
C ALA A 23 8.40 -29.22 -9.59
N GLY A 24 7.09 -29.31 -9.30
CA GLY A 24 6.39 -30.58 -9.09
C GLY A 24 6.75 -31.30 -7.78
N LYS A 25 7.41 -30.60 -6.85
CA LYS A 25 7.99 -31.14 -5.61
C LYS A 25 7.21 -30.77 -4.36
N LEU A 26 5.94 -30.36 -4.50
CA LEU A 26 5.12 -29.97 -3.35
C LEU A 26 4.72 -31.21 -2.54
N PRO A 27 5.13 -31.36 -1.26
CA PRO A 27 4.92 -32.61 -0.51
C PRO A 27 3.46 -33.03 -0.34
N CYS A 28 2.53 -32.08 -0.18
CA CYS A 28 1.10 -32.38 -0.05
C CYS A 28 0.41 -32.71 -1.39
N LEU A 29 1.08 -32.45 -2.52
CA LEU A 29 0.60 -32.71 -3.88
C LEU A 29 1.77 -33.20 -4.77
N PRO A 30 2.30 -34.40 -4.50
CA PRO A 30 3.50 -34.88 -5.17
C PRO A 30 3.26 -35.06 -6.68
N GLY A 31 4.13 -34.46 -7.50
CA GLY A 31 4.05 -34.53 -8.96
C GLY A 31 3.03 -33.59 -9.61
N GLU A 32 2.23 -32.85 -8.83
CA GLU A 32 1.35 -31.82 -9.40
C GLU A 32 2.11 -30.52 -9.68
N TYR A 33 1.72 -29.85 -10.77
CA TYR A 33 2.21 -28.51 -11.14
C TYR A 33 1.14 -27.45 -10.88
N PRO A 34 1.52 -26.20 -10.57
CA PRO A 34 0.58 -25.12 -10.31
C PRO A 34 -0.11 -24.65 -11.58
N THR A 35 -1.34 -24.18 -11.40
CA THR A 35 -2.09 -23.42 -12.41
C THR A 35 -1.95 -21.92 -12.18
N LEU A 36 -2.42 -21.10 -13.13
CA LEU A 36 -2.52 -19.65 -12.92
C LEU A 36 -3.44 -19.28 -11.74
N ASN A 37 -4.48 -20.08 -11.48
CA ASN A 37 -5.35 -19.88 -10.32
C ASN A 37 -4.60 -20.14 -9.01
N ASP A 38 -3.69 -21.11 -8.98
CA ASP A 38 -2.86 -21.36 -7.80
C ASP A 38 -1.89 -20.21 -7.55
N TRP A 39 -1.34 -19.63 -8.62
CA TRP A 39 -0.51 -18.44 -8.51
C TRP A 39 -1.29 -17.24 -7.98
N GLU A 40 -2.50 -16.99 -8.50
CA GLU A 40 -3.34 -15.90 -8.02
C GLU A 40 -3.77 -16.09 -6.54
N ASN A 41 -4.12 -17.31 -6.16
CA ASN A 41 -4.40 -17.67 -4.77
C ASN A 41 -3.17 -17.41 -3.90
N HIS A 42 -1.99 -17.83 -4.34
CA HIS A 42 -0.76 -17.62 -3.60
C HIS A 42 -0.42 -16.13 -3.43
N LEU A 43 -0.53 -15.32 -4.48
CA LEU A 43 -0.32 -13.86 -4.41
C LEU A 43 -1.26 -13.19 -3.40
N THR A 44 -2.47 -13.71 -3.24
CA THR A 44 -3.47 -13.19 -2.29
C THR A 44 -3.11 -13.49 -0.82
N THR A 45 -2.14 -14.38 -0.58
CA THR A 45 -1.62 -14.73 0.76
C THR A 45 -0.38 -13.93 1.20
N ILE A 46 0.10 -13.01 0.36
CA ILE A 46 1.21 -12.12 0.68
C ILE A 46 0.62 -10.81 1.22
N PHE A 47 1.13 -10.28 2.34
CA PHE A 47 0.57 -9.09 3.00
C PHE A 47 1.62 -8.00 3.29
N PRO A 48 2.27 -7.43 2.26
CA PRO A 48 3.13 -6.26 2.41
C PRO A 48 2.31 -4.97 2.59
N GLU A 49 2.97 -3.84 2.84
CA GLU A 49 2.34 -2.51 2.87
C GLU A 49 1.77 -2.09 1.50
N VAL A 50 2.43 -2.50 0.42
CA VAL A 50 1.98 -2.33 -0.97
C VAL A 50 2.09 -3.66 -1.69
N ARG A 51 0.99 -4.17 -2.25
CA ARG A 51 0.94 -5.49 -2.89
C ARG A 51 0.78 -5.37 -4.39
N LEU A 52 1.60 -6.13 -5.13
CA LEU A 52 1.48 -6.30 -6.56
C LEU A 52 0.69 -7.57 -6.89
N LYS A 53 -0.37 -7.42 -7.68
CA LYS A 53 -1.02 -8.48 -8.46
C LYS A 53 -0.99 -8.07 -9.94
N ARG A 54 -2.12 -8.18 -10.65
CA ARG A 54 -2.32 -7.50 -11.94
C ARG A 54 -2.47 -5.97 -11.80
N TYR A 55 -2.56 -5.50 -10.56
CA TYR A 55 -2.71 -4.11 -10.15
C TYR A 55 -1.96 -3.93 -8.82
N LEU A 56 -1.78 -2.68 -8.39
CA LEU A 56 -1.19 -2.34 -7.10
C LEU A 56 -2.28 -2.13 -6.05
N GLU A 57 -2.03 -2.58 -4.82
CA GLU A 57 -2.91 -2.40 -3.68
C GLU A 57 -2.16 -1.65 -2.57
N MET A 58 -2.72 -0.52 -2.14
CA MET A 58 -2.21 0.27 -1.00
C MET A 58 -2.90 -0.21 0.28
N ARG A 59 -2.14 -0.71 1.26
CA ARG A 59 -2.69 -1.53 2.37
C ARG A 59 -2.47 -0.94 3.77
N GLY A 60 -1.85 0.23 3.86
CA GLY A 60 -1.41 0.83 5.14
C GLY A 60 -2.42 1.73 5.86
N ALA A 61 -3.68 1.76 5.44
CA ALA A 61 -4.70 2.64 6.03
C ALA A 61 -5.72 1.87 6.87
N ASP A 62 -6.08 2.44 8.01
CA ASP A 62 -7.16 1.94 8.85
C ASP A 62 -8.54 2.14 8.20
N GLY A 63 -9.50 1.31 8.59
CA GLY A 63 -10.91 1.58 8.32
C GLY A 63 -11.36 2.88 9.01
N GLY A 64 -12.34 3.56 8.44
CA GLY A 64 -12.82 4.84 8.99
C GLY A 64 -14.24 5.19 8.56
N PRO A 65 -14.77 6.33 9.03
CA PRO A 65 -16.08 6.84 8.62
C PRO A 65 -16.10 7.15 7.12
N TRP A 66 -17.30 7.26 6.55
CA TRP A 66 -17.53 7.33 5.10
C TRP A 66 -16.65 8.35 4.36
N ARG A 67 -16.42 9.53 4.95
CA ARG A 67 -15.59 10.56 4.32
C ARG A 67 -14.14 10.14 4.16
N ARG A 68 -13.58 9.42 5.13
CA ARG A 68 -12.22 8.86 5.05
C ARG A 68 -12.14 7.71 4.06
N LEU A 69 -13.20 6.92 3.93
CA LEU A 69 -13.29 5.87 2.90
C LEU A 69 -13.23 6.47 1.50
N CYS A 70 -13.84 7.63 1.25
CA CYS A 70 -13.74 8.34 -0.03
C CYS A 70 -12.39 9.06 -0.20
N ALA A 71 -11.79 9.55 0.89
CA ALA A 71 -10.52 10.27 0.83
C ALA A 71 -9.32 9.37 0.51
N LEU A 72 -9.30 8.14 1.02
CA LEU A 72 -8.19 7.19 0.79
C LEU A 72 -7.90 6.92 -0.70
N PRO A 73 -8.88 6.55 -1.55
CA PRO A 73 -8.62 6.37 -2.98
C PRO A 73 -8.27 7.70 -3.66
N ALA A 74 -8.91 8.81 -3.28
CA ALA A 74 -8.59 10.12 -3.84
C ALA A 74 -7.13 10.53 -3.58
N PHE A 75 -6.61 10.25 -2.37
CA PHE A 75 -5.22 10.50 -2.01
C PHE A 75 -4.25 9.77 -2.93
N TRP A 76 -4.43 8.46 -3.12
CA TRP A 76 -3.54 7.68 -3.98
C TRP A 76 -3.71 8.00 -5.47
N VAL A 77 -4.93 8.27 -5.94
CA VAL A 77 -5.16 8.72 -7.33
C VAL A 77 -4.44 10.04 -7.60
N GLY A 78 -4.53 11.00 -6.67
CA GLY A 78 -3.86 12.29 -6.79
C GLY A 78 -2.34 12.20 -6.85
N LEU A 79 -1.74 11.23 -6.16
CA LEU A 79 -0.28 11.04 -6.18
C LEU A 79 0.21 10.23 -7.38
N LEU A 80 -0.51 9.17 -7.76
CA LEU A 80 0.02 8.16 -8.67
C LEU A 80 -0.48 8.29 -10.11
N TYR A 81 -1.63 8.94 -10.34
CA TYR A 81 -2.28 8.99 -11.67
C TYR A 81 -2.10 10.34 -12.37
N ASP A 82 -1.10 11.10 -11.96
CA ASP A 82 -0.61 12.31 -12.60
C ASP A 82 0.92 12.27 -12.61
N GLU A 83 1.53 12.42 -13.78
CA GLU A 83 2.98 12.23 -13.96
C GLU A 83 3.81 13.25 -13.17
N VAL A 84 3.32 14.48 -13.05
CA VAL A 84 4.00 15.55 -12.30
C VAL A 84 3.98 15.25 -10.81
N SER A 85 2.82 14.87 -10.25
CA SER A 85 2.71 14.46 -8.85
C SER A 85 3.55 13.23 -8.56
N LEU A 86 3.53 12.24 -9.45
CA LEU A 86 4.33 11.03 -9.28
C LEU A 86 5.82 11.35 -9.25
N GLN A 87 6.33 12.15 -10.20
CA GLN A 87 7.73 12.55 -10.24
C GLN A 87 8.12 13.35 -8.99
N ASN A 88 7.29 14.29 -8.55
CA ASN A 88 7.56 15.07 -7.33
C ASN A 88 7.65 14.19 -6.08
N VAL A 89 6.82 13.14 -5.96
CA VAL A 89 6.90 12.18 -4.85
C VAL A 89 8.17 11.33 -4.94
N LEU A 90 8.58 10.93 -6.14
CA LEU A 90 9.84 10.21 -6.35
C LEU A 90 11.02 11.08 -5.93
N ASP A 91 11.06 12.34 -6.36
CA ASP A 91 12.12 13.29 -6.01
C ASP A 91 12.18 13.57 -4.50
N MET A 92 11.02 13.76 -3.86
CA MET A 92 10.89 13.95 -2.40
C MET A 92 11.44 12.77 -1.59
N THR A 93 11.34 11.55 -2.13
CA THR A 93 11.71 10.32 -1.42
C THR A 93 13.01 9.68 -1.92
N ALA A 94 13.67 10.31 -2.89
CA ALA A 94 14.82 9.75 -3.61
C ALA A 94 16.03 9.47 -2.69
N ASP A 95 16.25 10.33 -1.69
CA ASP A 95 17.35 10.22 -0.75
C ASP A 95 16.98 9.50 0.56
N TRP A 96 15.75 8.96 0.67
CA TRP A 96 15.34 8.22 1.87
C TRP A 96 16.07 6.89 1.92
N THR A 97 16.69 6.59 3.05
CA THR A 97 17.38 5.33 3.29
C THR A 97 16.39 4.19 3.59
N PRO A 98 16.77 2.91 3.35
CA PRO A 98 15.97 1.77 3.81
C PRO A 98 15.64 1.82 5.31
N GLU A 99 16.60 2.26 6.12
CA GLU A 99 16.48 2.39 7.57
C GLU A 99 15.47 3.48 7.96
N GLU A 100 15.50 4.63 7.29
CA GLU A 100 14.51 5.70 7.47
C GLU A 100 13.09 5.23 7.14
N ARG A 101 12.90 4.55 5.99
CA ARG A 101 11.59 4.00 5.61
C ARG A 101 11.08 2.99 6.63
N GLN A 102 11.95 2.09 7.09
CA GLN A 102 11.59 1.10 8.10
C GLN A 102 11.30 1.74 9.47
N MET A 103 12.06 2.78 9.84
CA MET A 103 11.85 3.55 11.06
C MET A 103 10.48 4.22 11.05
N LEU A 104 10.10 4.88 9.96
CA LEU A 104 8.77 5.49 9.80
C LEU A 104 7.68 4.43 9.93
N ARG A 105 7.79 3.31 9.21
CA ARG A 105 6.83 2.20 9.29
C ARG A 105 6.63 1.72 10.73
N ASN A 106 7.70 1.63 11.51
CA ASN A 106 7.64 1.13 12.89
C ASN A 106 7.13 2.18 13.90
N LYS A 107 7.39 3.47 13.68
CA LYS A 107 7.05 4.54 14.64
C LYS A 107 5.70 5.20 14.40
N VAL A 108 5.25 5.30 13.16
CA VAL A 108 3.95 5.90 12.80
C VAL A 108 2.78 5.29 13.56
N PRO A 109 2.69 3.96 13.78
CA PRO A 109 1.60 3.37 14.56
C PRO A 109 1.50 3.90 16.00
N LYS A 110 2.58 4.45 16.58
CA LYS A 110 2.60 5.00 17.95
C LYS A 110 2.46 6.51 17.98
N SER A 111 3.24 7.23 17.17
CA SER A 111 3.33 8.70 17.20
C SER A 111 2.60 9.41 16.07
N GLY A 112 2.09 8.70 15.08
CA GLY A 112 1.37 9.28 13.94
C GLY A 112 2.18 10.38 13.25
N LEU A 113 1.52 11.51 12.94
CA LEU A 113 2.17 12.68 12.34
C LEU A 113 3.17 13.39 13.28
N LYS A 114 3.16 13.08 14.58
CA LYS A 114 4.15 13.60 15.54
C LYS A 114 5.46 12.80 15.55
N THR A 115 5.60 11.82 14.66
CA THR A 115 6.85 11.04 14.51
C THR A 115 7.98 11.97 14.04
N PRO A 116 9.10 12.07 14.78
CA PRO A 116 10.26 12.83 14.30
C PRO A 116 10.84 12.22 13.03
N PHE A 117 11.17 13.06 12.06
CA PHE A 117 11.79 12.67 10.80
C PHE A 117 12.72 13.77 10.31
N ARG A 118 14.01 13.46 10.20
CA ARG A 118 15.09 14.38 9.84
C ARG A 118 15.07 15.65 10.71
N ASP A 119 14.98 16.83 10.10
CA ASP A 119 14.96 18.16 10.71
C ASP A 119 13.58 18.58 11.25
N GLY A 120 12.57 17.71 11.15
CA GLY A 120 11.22 18.03 11.61
C GLY A 120 10.38 16.84 12.03
N LEU A 121 9.08 16.92 11.74
CA LEU A 121 8.10 15.88 12.01
C LEU A 121 7.55 15.33 10.70
N LEU A 122 7.06 14.09 10.73
CA LEU A 122 6.34 13.48 9.61
C LEU A 122 5.13 14.33 9.17
N LYS A 123 4.56 15.13 10.07
CA LYS A 123 3.54 16.14 9.75
C LYS A 123 3.97 17.06 8.59
N HIS A 124 5.22 17.51 8.56
CA HIS A 124 5.72 18.44 7.54
C HIS A 124 5.73 17.77 6.17
N VAL A 125 6.28 16.55 6.09
CA VAL A 125 6.23 15.72 4.88
C VAL A 125 4.78 15.47 4.44
N ALA A 126 3.88 15.14 5.38
CA ALA A 126 2.49 14.90 5.07
C ALA A 126 1.78 16.13 4.49
N GLN A 127 2.17 17.35 4.90
CA GLN A 127 1.64 18.59 4.35
C GLN A 127 1.99 18.73 2.87
N ASP A 128 3.25 18.48 2.53
CA ASP A 128 3.71 18.53 1.14
C ASP A 128 3.06 17.43 0.30
N VAL A 129 2.99 16.20 0.82
CA VAL A 129 2.36 15.07 0.12
C VAL A 129 0.87 15.29 -0.13
N VAL A 130 0.11 15.83 0.83
CA VAL A 130 -1.32 16.15 0.61
C VAL A 130 -1.50 17.24 -0.43
N ASN A 131 -0.59 18.23 -0.49
CA ASN A 131 -0.61 19.24 -1.54
C ASN A 131 -0.34 18.61 -2.92
N LEU A 132 0.65 17.72 -3.04
CA LEU A 132 0.92 16.98 -4.28
C LEU A 132 -0.28 16.13 -4.72
N ALA A 133 -0.95 15.46 -3.78
CA ALA A 133 -2.16 14.70 -4.07
C ALA A 133 -3.28 15.61 -4.60
N LYS A 134 -3.48 16.76 -3.96
CA LYS A 134 -4.46 17.77 -4.40
C LYS A 134 -4.16 18.25 -5.82
N ASP A 135 -2.91 18.60 -6.10
CA ASP A 135 -2.49 19.13 -7.39
C ASP A 135 -2.70 18.11 -8.52
N GLY A 136 -2.44 16.82 -8.28
CA GLY A 136 -2.72 15.77 -9.25
C GLY A 136 -4.21 15.59 -9.53
N LEU A 137 -5.07 15.69 -8.50
CA LEU A 137 -6.52 15.70 -8.68
C LEU A 137 -7.01 16.95 -9.43
N GLU A 138 -6.39 18.12 -9.21
CA GLU A 138 -6.69 19.34 -9.98
C GLU A 138 -6.36 19.15 -11.47
N ARG A 139 -5.18 18.63 -11.78
CA ARG A 139 -4.75 18.38 -13.17
C ARG A 139 -5.62 17.36 -13.91
N ARG A 140 -6.19 16.38 -13.19
CA ARG A 140 -7.17 15.43 -13.76
C ARG A 140 -8.48 16.10 -14.20
N GLY A 141 -8.84 17.26 -13.64
CA GLY A 141 -9.98 18.07 -14.11
C GLY A 141 -11.39 17.58 -13.73
N PHE A 142 -11.52 16.51 -12.93
CA PHE A 142 -12.83 15.94 -12.56
C PHE A 142 -13.48 16.56 -11.31
N LYS A 143 -12.90 17.64 -10.76
CA LYS A 143 -13.36 18.31 -9.52
C LYS A 143 -13.38 17.38 -8.28
N GLU A 144 -12.38 16.49 -8.20
CA GLU A 144 -12.26 15.45 -7.16
C GLU A 144 -11.54 15.95 -5.88
N THR A 145 -10.95 17.14 -5.89
CA THR A 145 -10.12 17.66 -4.78
C THR A 145 -10.85 17.75 -3.44
N GLY A 146 -12.17 17.94 -3.47
CA GLY A 146 -13.00 18.01 -2.26
C GLY A 146 -12.96 16.74 -1.41
N PHE A 147 -12.63 15.58 -2.00
CA PHE A 147 -12.46 14.33 -1.25
C PHE A 147 -11.27 14.37 -0.28
N LEU A 148 -10.29 15.26 -0.49
CA LEU A 148 -9.12 15.39 0.39
C LEU A 148 -9.34 16.33 1.58
N ASN A 149 -10.50 16.99 1.70
CA ASN A 149 -10.75 17.98 2.75
C ASN A 149 -10.52 17.44 4.17
N GLU A 150 -10.98 16.21 4.44
CA GLU A 150 -10.80 15.57 5.75
C GLU A 150 -9.33 15.28 6.06
N VAL A 151 -8.57 14.80 5.07
CA VAL A 151 -7.15 14.46 5.25
C VAL A 151 -6.32 15.75 5.43
N ARG A 152 -6.68 16.82 4.72
CA ARG A 152 -6.05 18.12 4.87
C ARG A 152 -6.22 18.69 6.27
N GLU A 153 -7.40 18.55 6.87
CA GLU A 153 -7.64 18.98 8.25
C GLU A 153 -6.79 18.20 9.25
N VAL A 154 -6.68 16.87 9.09
CA VAL A 154 -5.83 16.01 9.92
C VAL A 154 -4.37 16.43 9.82
N VAL A 155 -3.88 16.73 8.61
CA VAL A 155 -2.47 17.13 8.43
C VAL A 155 -2.20 18.53 8.99
N ASN A 156 -3.12 19.48 8.82
CA ASN A 156 -2.97 20.83 9.37
C ASN A 156 -2.95 20.82 10.92
N THR A 157 -3.83 20.05 11.54
CA THR A 157 -4.01 20.02 12.99
C THR A 157 -3.11 19.00 13.70
N GLY A 158 -2.70 17.95 12.99
CA GLY A 158 -2.04 16.78 13.56
C GLY A 158 -2.94 15.91 14.45
N LYS A 159 -4.27 16.05 14.32
CA LYS A 159 -5.27 15.32 15.12
C LYS A 159 -6.10 14.42 14.21
N GLN A 160 -6.27 13.17 14.61
CA GLN A 160 -7.21 12.22 14.00
C GLN A 160 -8.61 12.36 14.59
#